data_AF-A0A6B2C8N3-F1
#
_entry.id   AF-A0A6B2C8N3-F1
#
_cell.length_a   1.000
_cell.length_b   1.000
_cell.length_c   1.000
_cell.angle_alpha   90.00
_cell.angle_beta   90.00
_cell.angle_gamma   90.00
#
_symmetry.space_group_name_H-M   'P 1'
#
loop_
_entity.id
_entity.type
_entity.pdbx_description
1 polymer ?
#
loop_
_entity_poly.entity_id
_entity_poly.type
_entity_poly.pdbx_seq_one_letter_code
_entity_poly.pdbx_strand_id
1 'polypeptide(L)'
;MSDLSPLLHLSALGIYLHAIFVSLTLGLPLVITSLLVKYARSKDPVYLNSVRKVTAVLAVNFALGAVAGTLVEFGLVQIWPGTILAIASFALAPLALELIAFANEIV
;
A
#
# COMPACT_ATOMS: atom_id res chain seq x y z
N MET A 1 26.73 18.05 15.39
CA MET A 1 25.73 17.48 14.44
C MET A 1 24.38 17.57 15.13
N SER A 2 23.32 17.96 14.40
CA SER A 2 21.96 17.95 14.94
C SER A 2 21.55 16.51 15.29
N ASP A 3 20.79 16.33 16.36
CA ASP A 3 20.22 15.02 16.68
C ASP A 3 19.23 14.59 15.57
N LEU A 4 19.49 13.44 14.96
CA LEU A 4 18.66 12.87 13.89
C LEU A 4 17.61 11.89 14.42
N SER A 5 17.66 11.53 15.70
CA SER A 5 16.76 10.54 16.30
C SER A 5 15.27 10.78 16.00
N PRO A 6 14.74 12.02 16.05
CA PRO A 6 13.31 12.23 15.82
C PRO A 6 12.90 11.96 14.37
N LEU A 7 13.77 12.29 13.40
CA LEU A 7 13.54 12.05 11.98
C LEU A 7 13.58 10.55 11.67
N LEU A 8 14.51 9.82 12.28
CA LEU A 8 14.60 8.37 12.11
C LEU A 8 13.38 7.66 12.71
N HIS A 9 12.92 8.08 13.89
CA HIS A 9 11.69 7.55 14.48
C HIS A 9 10.45 7.86 13.65
N LEU A 10 10.35 9.07 13.09
CA LEU A 10 9.26 9.45 12.19
C LEU A 10 9.27 8.60 10.90
N SER A 11 10.45 8.41 10.29
CA SER A 11 10.62 7.57 9.11
C SER A 11 10.22 6.12 9.40
N ALA A 12 10.68 5.54 10.52
CA ALA A 12 10.31 4.19 10.92
C ALA A 12 8.80 4.05 11.15
N LEU A 13 8.18 4.99 11.87
CA LEU A 13 6.74 5.00 12.11
C LEU A 13 5.96 5.03 10.79
N GLY A 14 6.34 5.93 9.87
CA GLY A 14 5.70 6.05 8.56
C GLY A 14 5.78 4.75 7.75
N ILE A 15 6.97 4.14 7.70
CA ILE A 15 7.20 2.87 6.96
C ILE A 15 6.34 1.75 7.54
N TYR A 16 6.38 1.53 8.87
CA TYR A 16 5.60 0.44 9.49
C TYR A 16 4.10 0.69 9.39
N LEU A 17 3.66 1.93 9.51
CA LEU A 17 2.25 2.29 9.34
C LEU A 17 1.78 2.03 7.90
N HIS A 18 2.56 2.46 6.90
CA HIS A 18 2.25 2.18 5.49
C HIS A 18 2.24 0.68 5.18
N ALA A 19 3.19 -0.09 5.72
CA ALA A 19 3.29 -1.53 5.51
C ALA A 19 2.03 -2.31 5.95
N ILE A 20 1.31 -1.84 6.96
CA ILE A 20 0.03 -2.43 7.38
C ILE A 20 -1.01 -2.28 6.26
N PHE A 21 -1.14 -1.09 5.67
CA PHE A 21 -2.09 -0.85 4.59
C PHE A 21 -1.74 -1.66 3.34
N VAL A 22 -0.44 -1.75 2.98
CA VAL A 22 0.03 -2.58 1.87
C VAL A 22 -0.33 -4.05 2.08
N SER A 23 -0.09 -4.58 3.29
CA SER A 23 -0.42 -5.98 3.61
C SER A 23 -1.91 -6.29 3.45
N LEU A 24 -2.78 -5.35 3.85
CA LEU A 24 -4.22 -5.48 3.68
C LEU A 24 -4.65 -5.32 2.21
N THR A 25 -4.07 -4.37 1.48
CA THR A 25 -4.33 -4.16 0.05
C THR A 25 -3.99 -5.40 -0.76
N LEU A 26 -2.91 -6.10 -0.46
CA LEU A 26 -2.56 -7.35 -1.15
C LEU A 26 -3.45 -8.55 -0.71
N GLY A 27 -3.87 -8.59 0.55
CA GLY A 27 -4.64 -9.72 1.10
C GLY A 27 -6.13 -9.70 0.76
N LEU A 28 -6.79 -8.54 0.80
CA LEU A 28 -8.24 -8.42 0.62
C LEU A 28 -8.73 -8.80 -0.80
N PRO A 29 -8.01 -8.52 -1.90
CA PRO A 29 -8.37 -9.01 -3.23
C PRO A 29 -8.44 -10.54 -3.32
N LEU A 30 -7.57 -11.26 -2.60
CA LEU A 30 -7.63 -12.72 -2.53
C LEU A 30 -8.90 -13.19 -1.79
N VAL A 31 -9.28 -12.49 -0.72
CA VAL A 31 -10.54 -12.74 0.00
C VAL A 31 -11.73 -12.48 -0.92
N ILE A 32 -11.78 -11.33 -1.60
CA ILE A 32 -12.84 -10.98 -2.55
C ILE A 32 -12.96 -12.03 -3.64
N THR A 33 -11.82 -12.43 -4.24
CA THR A 33 -11.78 -13.46 -5.29
C THR A 33 -12.32 -14.79 -4.77
N SER A 34 -11.92 -15.21 -3.57
CA SER A 34 -12.43 -16.45 -2.95
C SER A 34 -13.94 -16.43 -2.72
N LEU A 35 -14.49 -15.28 -2.30
CA LEU A 35 -15.92 -15.09 -2.09
C LEU A 35 -16.67 -15.08 -3.42
N LEU A 36 -16.12 -14.46 -4.47
CA LEU A 36 -16.68 -14.49 -5.82
C LEU A 36 -16.69 -15.91 -6.39
N VAL A 37 -15.63 -16.70 -6.20
CA VAL A 37 -15.60 -18.11 -6.62
C VAL A 37 -16.67 -18.93 -5.88
N LYS A 38 -16.83 -18.73 -4.57
CA LYS A 38 -17.91 -19.38 -3.81
C LYS A 38 -19.28 -18.97 -4.33
N TYR A 39 -19.53 -17.68 -4.55
CA TYR A 39 -20.76 -17.17 -5.13
C TYR A 39 -21.03 -17.76 -6.51
N ALA A 40 -20.01 -17.85 -7.38
CA ALA A 40 -20.16 -18.37 -8.73
C ALA A 40 -20.67 -19.82 -8.73
N ARG A 41 -20.24 -20.63 -7.74
CA ARG A 41 -20.62 -22.04 -7.57
C ARG A 41 -21.95 -22.23 -6.83
N SER A 42 -22.19 -21.49 -5.75
CA SER A 42 -23.37 -21.70 -4.89
C SER A 42 -24.57 -20.83 -5.26
N LYS A 43 -24.35 -19.70 -5.95
CA LYS A 43 -25.32 -18.61 -6.17
C LYS A 43 -25.93 -18.02 -4.89
N ASP A 44 -25.35 -18.30 -3.73
CA ASP A 44 -25.84 -17.81 -2.45
C ASP A 44 -25.53 -16.30 -2.29
N PRO A 45 -26.57 -15.43 -2.15
CA PRO A 45 -26.40 -13.99 -2.07
C PRO A 45 -25.57 -13.52 -0.87
N VAL A 46 -25.38 -14.34 0.17
CA VAL A 46 -24.52 -14.01 1.32
C VAL A 46 -23.09 -13.73 0.88
N TYR A 47 -22.54 -14.53 -0.06
CA TYR A 47 -21.19 -14.31 -0.58
C TYR A 47 -21.08 -13.01 -1.36
N LEU A 48 -22.06 -12.69 -2.21
CA LEU A 48 -22.06 -11.45 -2.98
C LEU A 48 -22.18 -10.20 -2.08
N ASN A 49 -23.01 -10.28 -1.04
CA ASN A 49 -23.11 -9.21 -0.05
C ASN A 49 -21.81 -9.04 0.75
N SER A 50 -21.09 -10.13 1.01
CA SER A 50 -19.79 -10.10 1.68
C SER A 50 -18.74 -9.44 0.78
N VAL A 51 -18.71 -9.77 -0.51
CA VAL A 51 -17.84 -9.12 -1.50
C VAL A 51 -18.02 -7.60 -1.45
N ARG A 52 -19.26 -7.10 -1.56
CA ARG A 52 -19.53 -5.65 -1.53
C ARG A 52 -18.97 -4.95 -0.28
N LYS A 53 -19.13 -5.58 0.88
CA LYS A 53 -18.62 -5.05 2.15
C LYS A 53 -17.08 -5.04 2.17
N VAL A 54 -16.45 -6.14 1.78
CA VAL A 54 -14.99 -6.26 1.78
C VAL A 54 -14.37 -5.32 0.74
N THR A 55 -14.98 -5.13 -0.42
CA THR A 55 -14.55 -4.15 -1.42
C THR A 55 -14.62 -2.72 -0.88
N ALA A 56 -15.66 -2.36 -0.12
CA ALA A 56 -15.74 -1.04 0.52
C ALA A 56 -14.62 -0.83 1.56
N VAL A 57 -14.31 -1.86 2.35
CA VAL A 57 -13.17 -1.85 3.29
C VAL A 57 -11.85 -1.70 2.55
N LEU A 58 -11.66 -2.44 1.46
CA LEU A 58 -10.47 -2.34 0.60
C LEU A 58 -10.32 -0.92 0.06
N ALA A 59 -11.40 -0.29 -0.42
CA ALA A 59 -11.34 1.08 -0.95
C ALA A 59 -10.85 2.10 0.09
N VAL A 60 -11.36 2.02 1.33
CA VAL A 60 -10.90 2.90 2.43
C VAL A 60 -9.45 2.61 2.80
N ASN A 61 -9.09 1.33 2.95
CA ASN A 61 -7.72 0.91 3.24
C ASN A 61 -6.74 1.40 2.17
N PHE A 62 -7.12 1.28 0.91
CA PHE A 62 -6.33 1.70 -0.24
C PHE A 62 -6.08 3.21 -0.25
N ALA A 63 -7.11 4.02 0.00
CA ALA A 63 -6.96 5.47 0.10
C ALA A 63 -5.99 5.88 1.22
N LEU A 64 -6.12 5.26 2.41
CA LEU A 64 -5.21 5.51 3.52
C LEU A 64 -3.78 5.03 3.21
N GLY A 65 -3.65 3.89 2.56
CA GLY A 65 -2.38 3.35 2.09
C GLY A 65 -1.68 4.29 1.13
N ALA A 66 -2.39 4.85 0.14
CA ALA A 66 -1.85 5.81 -0.82
C ALA A 66 -1.36 7.11 -0.17
N VAL A 67 -2.11 7.63 0.81
CA VAL A 67 -1.70 8.83 1.58
C VAL A 67 -0.45 8.52 2.40
N ALA A 68 -0.42 7.40 3.12
CA ALA A 68 0.73 7.00 3.91
C ALA A 68 1.98 6.72 3.05
N GLY A 69 1.79 6.10 1.87
CA GLY A 69 2.86 5.80 0.92
C GLY A 69 3.51 7.06 0.37
N THR A 70 2.67 8.03 -0.04
CA THR A 70 3.13 9.36 -0.46
C THR A 70 4.01 10.03 0.60
N LEU A 71 3.62 9.95 1.88
CA LEU A 71 4.42 10.51 2.98
C LEU A 71 5.76 9.78 3.15
N VAL A 72 5.79 8.45 2.98
CA VAL A 72 7.01 7.65 3.04
C VAL A 72 7.94 7.99 1.86
N GLU A 73 7.42 8.15 0.65
CA GLU A 73 8.19 8.52 -0.54
C GLU A 73 8.87 9.89 -0.40
N PHE A 74 8.13 10.91 0.06
CA PHE A 74 8.76 12.21 0.36
C PHE A 74 9.75 12.12 1.52
N GLY A 75 9.45 11.30 2.54
CA GLY A 75 10.36 11.01 3.63
C GLY A 75 11.68 10.39 3.18
N LEU A 76 11.68 9.57 2.12
CA LEU A 76 12.88 8.98 1.54
C LEU A 76 13.84 10.07 1.00
N VAL A 77 13.29 11.12 0.40
CA VAL A 77 14.09 12.25 -0.14
C VAL A 77 14.51 13.20 0.98
N GLN A 78 13.61 13.51 1.91
CA GLN A 78 13.84 14.53 2.96
C GLN A 78 14.70 14.03 4.12
N ILE A 79 14.49 12.79 4.57
CA ILE A 79 15.15 12.21 5.75
C ILE A 79 16.39 11.40 5.34
N TRP A 80 16.37 10.80 4.15
CA TRP A 80 17.45 9.94 3.64
C TRP A 80 18.12 10.43 2.33
N PRO A 81 18.48 11.73 2.21
CA PRO A 81 18.98 12.30 0.96
C PRO A 81 20.28 11.64 0.47
N GLY A 82 21.19 11.29 1.39
CA GLY A 82 22.44 10.60 1.04
C GLY A 82 22.21 9.18 0.53
N THR A 83 21.26 8.46 1.13
CA THR A 83 20.89 7.10 0.70
C THR A 83 20.28 7.13 -0.68
N ILE A 84 19.26 7.97 -0.92
CA ILE A 84 18.62 8.02 -2.24
C ILE A 84 19.60 8.45 -3.33
N LEU A 85 20.50 9.40 -3.07
CA LEU A 85 21.55 9.78 -4.02
C LEU A 85 22.47 8.60 -4.37
N ALA A 86 22.80 7.75 -3.39
CA ALA A 86 23.67 6.59 -3.60
C ALA A 86 22.99 5.47 -4.40
N ILE A 87 21.66 5.30 -4.27
CA ILE A 87 20.93 4.18 -4.88
C ILE A 87 20.00 4.58 -6.04
N ALA A 88 19.83 5.88 -6.33
CA ALA A 88 18.83 6.39 -7.28
C ALA A 88 18.93 5.77 -8.67
N SER A 89 20.16 5.52 -9.15
CA SER A 89 20.42 4.93 -10.48
C SER A 89 19.75 3.58 -10.69
N PHE A 90 19.49 2.84 -9.61
CA PHE A 90 18.78 1.56 -9.65
C PHE A 90 17.40 1.64 -8.97
N ALA A 91 17.30 2.26 -7.80
CA ALA A 91 16.11 2.20 -6.94
C ALA A 91 14.90 2.98 -7.48
N LEU A 92 15.10 3.97 -8.36
CA LEU A 92 13.99 4.71 -8.95
C LEU A 92 13.19 3.88 -9.96
N ALA A 93 13.83 2.93 -10.65
CA ALA A 93 13.15 2.06 -11.62
C ALA A 93 12.08 1.15 -10.97
N PRO A 94 12.36 0.36 -9.91
CA PRO A 94 11.34 -0.43 -9.24
C PRO A 94 10.28 0.45 -8.56
N LEU A 95 10.64 1.63 -8.03
CA LEU A 95 9.67 2.58 -7.47
C LEU A 95 8.69 3.09 -8.55
N ALA A 96 9.19 3.41 -9.75
CA ALA A 96 8.33 3.80 -10.86
C ALA A 96 7.42 2.65 -11.34
N LEU A 97 7.94 1.41 -11.37
CA LEU A 97 7.14 0.23 -11.72
C LEU A 97 6.04 -0.04 -10.69
N GLU A 98 6.33 0.14 -9.40
CA GLU A 98 5.32 0.06 -8.34
C GLU A 98 4.20 1.07 -8.58
N LEU A 99 4.52 2.34 -8.87
CA LEU A 99 3.52 3.37 -9.10
C LEU A 99 2.64 3.08 -10.34
N ILE A 100 3.23 2.51 -11.39
CA ILE A 100 2.49 2.07 -12.58
C ILE A 100 1.55 0.91 -12.23
N ALA A 101 2.03 -0.08 -11.49
CA ALA A 101 1.21 -1.21 -11.04
C ALA A 101 0.05 -0.73 -10.15
N PHE A 102 0.33 0.18 -9.22
CA PHE A 102 -0.65 0.85 -8.37
C PHE A 102 -1.71 1.60 -9.17
N ALA A 103 -1.30 2.37 -10.18
CA ALA A 103 -2.24 3.09 -11.04
C ALA A 103 -3.17 2.13 -11.81
N ASN A 104 -2.63 1.00 -12.26
CA ASN A 104 -3.41 -0.03 -12.95
C ASN A 104 -4.34 -0.81 -12.00
N GLU A 105 -4.03 -0.91 -10.70
CA GLU A 105 -4.91 -1.57 -9.72
C GLU A 105 -6.23 -0.80 -9.49
N ILE A 106 -6.22 0.51 -9.74
CA ILE A 106 -7.37 1.40 -9.52
C ILE A 106 -8.39 1.33 -10.68
N VAL A 107 -7.97 0.90 -11.88
CA VAL A 107 -8.77 0.91 -13.12
C VAL A 107 -9.37 -0.46 -13.39
#